data_AF-A0A4U9HPX1-F1
#
_entry.id   AF-A0A4U9HPX1-F1
#
_cell.length_a   1.000
_cell.length_b   1.000
_cell.length_c   1.000
_cell.angle_alpha   90.00
_cell.angle_beta   90.00
_cell.angle_gamma   90.00
#
_symmetry.space_group_name_H-M   'P 1'
#
loop_
_entity.id
_entity.type
_entity.pdbx_description
1 polymer ?
#
loop_
_entity_poly.entity_id
_entity_poly.type
_entity_poly.pdbx_seq_one_letter_code
_entity_poly.pdbx_strand_id
1 'polypeptide(L)' 'MKSLVDEKSAIIAGWVDTGKLAPVDPHHLIFMIWAATQHYADFSAQVEAVTGKSLKDDDFFHSTVDNVQRMIIEGIRVR' A
#
# COMPACT_ATOMS: atom_id res chain seq x y z
N MET A 1 8.04 2.56 17.47
CA MET A 1 7.32 2.75 16.19
C MET A 1 7.94 3.86 15.35
N LYS A 2 7.97 5.13 15.80
CA LYS A 2 8.56 6.25 15.05
C LYS A 2 9.98 5.98 14.54
N SER A 3 10.88 5.53 15.41
CA SER A 3 12.27 5.21 15.02
C SER A 3 12.39 4.17 13.90
N LEU A 4 11.53 3.14 13.89
CA LEU A 4 11.52 2.14 12.82
C LEU A 4 11.04 2.75 11.49
N VAL A 5 9.99 3.58 11.54
CA VAL A 5 9.48 4.27 10.35
C VAL A 5 10.56 5.18 9.78
N ASP A 6 11.23 5.97 10.62
CA ASP A 6 12.29 6.87 10.19
C ASP A 6 13.47 6.10 9.57
N GLU A 7 13.86 4.95 10.14
CA GLU A 7 14.89 4.07 9.57
C GLU A 7 14.49 3.54 8.17
N LYS A 8 13.24 3.08 8.00
CA LYS A 8 12.78 2.56 6.70
C LYS A 8 12.54 3.68 5.68
N SER A 9 12.10 4.84 6.14
CA SER A 9 11.98 6.04 5.31
C SER A 9 13.33 6.44 4.72
N ALA A 10 14.41 6.37 5.49
CA ALA A 10 15.77 6.64 4.98
C ALA A 10 16.20 5.67 3.87
N ILE A 11 15.82 4.40 3.95
CA ILE A 11 16.10 3.40 2.90
C ILE A 11 15.35 3.75 1.61
N ILE A 12 14.06 4.07 1.72
CA ILE A 12 13.22 4.45 0.57
C ILE A 12 13.73 5.74 -0.06
N ALA A 13 14.12 6.74 0.74
CA ALA A 13 14.74 7.96 0.25
C ALA A 13 15.99 7.66 -0.58
N GLY A 14 16.85 6.75 -0.11
CA GLY A 14 18.01 6.30 -0.89
C GLY A 14 17.65 5.63 -2.23
N TRP A 15 16.51 4.95 -2.33
CA TRP A 15 16.02 4.42 -3.61
C TRP A 15 15.51 5.51 -4.55
N VAL A 16 14.86 6.55 -4.02
CA VAL A 16 14.45 7.73 -4.80
C VAL A 16 15.70 8.47 -5.32
N ASP A 17 16.67 8.74 -4.44
CA ASP A 17 17.91 9.46 -4.79
C ASP A 17 18.74 8.72 -5.86
N THR A 18 18.69 7.39 -5.85
CA THR A 18 19.40 6.55 -6.84
C THR A 18 18.57 6.21 -8.07
N GLY A 19 17.37 6.81 -8.23
CA GLY A 19 16.52 6.61 -9.39
C GLY A 19 15.96 5.19 -9.52
N LYS A 20 15.82 4.45 -8.41
CA LYS A 20 15.18 3.13 -8.36
C LYS A 20 13.67 3.21 -8.14
N LEU A 21 13.19 4.32 -7.59
CA LEU A 21 11.79 4.68 -7.47
C LEU A 21 11.56 6.08 -8.05
N ALA A 22 10.36 6.33 -8.55
CA ALA A 22 9.93 7.69 -8.87
C ALA A 22 9.88 8.57 -7.60
N PRO A 23 9.96 9.91 -7.74
CA PRO A 23 9.90 10.82 -6.59
C PRO A 23 8.64 10.61 -5.75
N VAL A 24 8.82 10.22 -4.49
CA VAL A 24 7.76 10.02 -3.50
C VAL A 24 8.30 10.33 -2.10
N ASP A 25 7.47 10.93 -1.26
CA ASP A 25 7.80 11.05 0.16
C ASP A 25 7.70 9.66 0.85
N PRO A 26 8.77 9.19 1.52
CA PRO A 26 8.77 7.86 2.11
C PRO A 26 7.71 7.62 3.19
N HIS A 27 7.42 8.61 4.03
CA HIS A 27 6.41 8.47 5.08
C HIS A 27 5.03 8.29 4.45
N HIS A 28 4.71 9.07 3.42
CA HIS A 28 3.44 8.94 2.71
C HIS A 28 3.31 7.61 1.96
N LEU A 29 4.39 7.05 1.39
CA LEU A 29 4.36 5.71 0.81
C LEU A 29 4.02 4.64 1.86
N ILE A 30 4.68 4.70 3.02
CA ILE A 30 4.42 3.78 4.13
C ILE A 30 2.97 3.90 4.60
N PHE A 31 2.49 5.13 4.81
CA PHE A 31 1.11 5.38 5.24
C PHE A 31 0.10 4.88 4.21
N MET A 32 0.38 5.00 2.91
CA MET A 32 -0.51 4.49 1.90
C MET A 32 -0.58 2.97 1.89
N ILE A 33 0.55 2.27 2.06
CA ILE A 33 0.54 0.81 2.17
C ILE A 33 -0.31 0.37 3.36
N TRP A 34 -0.13 1.00 4.52
CA TRP A 34 -0.90 0.70 5.73
C TRP A 34 -2.39 1.00 5.55
N ALA A 35 -2.73 2.23 5.15
CA ALA A 35 -4.11 2.64 4.99
C ALA A 35 -4.85 1.77 3.97
N ALA A 36 -4.25 1.51 2.80
CA ALA A 36 -4.88 0.73 1.75
C ALA A 36 -5.11 -0.74 2.16
N THR A 37 -4.20 -1.33 2.94
CA THR A 37 -4.33 -2.74 3.36
C THR A 37 -5.21 -2.91 4.60
N GLN A 38 -5.02 -2.07 5.62
CA GLN A 38 -5.80 -2.11 6.86
C GLN A 38 -7.27 -1.75 6.65
N HIS A 39 -7.59 -0.93 5.64
CA HIS A 39 -8.97 -0.61 5.29
C HIS A 39 -9.86 -1.85 5.12
N TYR A 40 -9.35 -2.92 4.49
CA TYR A 40 -10.12 -4.15 4.28
C TYR A 40 -10.38 -4.96 5.54
N ALA A 41 -9.68 -4.67 6.65
CA ALA A 41 -9.96 -5.24 7.97
C ALA A 41 -10.80 -4.29 8.82
N ASP A 42 -10.33 -3.05 9.00
CA ASP A 42 -10.94 -2.04 9.88
C ASP A 42 -12.34 -1.62 9.39
N PHE A 43 -12.55 -1.61 8.07
CA PHE A 43 -13.80 -1.27 7.41
C PHE A 43 -14.42 -2.48 6.69
N SER A 44 -14.10 -3.70 7.13
CA SER A 44 -14.60 -4.95 6.53
C SER A 44 -16.12 -4.98 6.35
N ALA A 45 -16.89 -4.53 7.36
CA ALA A 45 -18.35 -4.45 7.27
C ALA A 45 -18.83 -3.48 6.17
N GLN A 46 -18.12 -2.37 5.94
CA GLN A 46 -18.44 -1.43 4.87
C GLN A 46 -18.10 -2.01 3.50
N VAL A 47 -16.93 -2.66 3.38
CA VAL A 47 -16.52 -3.34 2.14
C VAL A 47 -17.52 -4.44 1.78
N GLU A 48 -17.95 -5.23 2.75
CA GLU A 48 -18.94 -6.29 2.54
C GLU A 48 -20.31 -5.71 2.16
N ALA A 49 -20.76 -4.62 2.80
CA ALA A 49 -22.00 -3.95 2.44
C ALA A 49 -22.01 -3.42 1.00
N VAL A 50 -20.85 -2.98 0.48
CA VAL A 50 -20.73 -2.43 -0.89
C VAL A 50 -20.53 -3.53 -1.94
N THR A 51 -19.73 -4.55 -1.63
CA THR A 51 -19.27 -5.54 -2.62
C THR A 51 -19.96 -6.89 -2.52
N GLY A 52 -20.63 -7.18 -1.39
CA GLY A 52 -21.12 -8.50 -1.04
C GLY A 52 -20.02 -9.53 -0.73
N LYS A 53 -18.77 -9.10 -0.57
CA LYS A 53 -17.60 -9.95 -0.39
C LYS A 53 -16.72 -9.48 0.76
N SER A 54 -15.90 -10.40 1.26
CA SER A 54 -14.88 -10.11 2.28
C SER A 54 -13.55 -10.78 1.91
N LEU A 55 -12.48 -10.45 2.62
CA LEU A 55 -11.17 -11.10 2.42
C LEU A 55 -11.15 -12.61 2.75
N LYS A 56 -12.27 -13.20 3.19
CA LYS A 56 -12.43 -14.65 3.34
C LYS A 56 -12.80 -15.35 2.01
N ASP A 57 -13.21 -14.59 1.00
CA ASP A 57 -13.43 -15.06 -0.37
C ASP A 57 -12.08 -15.01 -1.10
N ASP A 58 -11.60 -16.15 -1.58
CA ASP A 58 -10.28 -16.27 -2.21
C ASP A 58 -10.18 -15.40 -3.47
N ASP A 59 -11.20 -15.36 -4.33
CA ASP A 59 -11.17 -14.55 -5.56
C ASP A 59 -11.15 -13.04 -5.23
N PHE A 60 -11.91 -12.64 -4.20
CA PHE A 60 -11.92 -11.26 -3.73
C PHE A 60 -10.58 -10.87 -3.09
N PHE A 61 -9.97 -11.77 -2.32
CA PHE A 61 -8.65 -11.55 -1.75
C PHE A 61 -7.60 -11.34 -2.84
N HIS A 62 -7.51 -12.25 -3.82
CA HIS A 62 -6.53 -12.13 -4.91
C HIS A 62 -6.75 -10.85 -5.73
N SER A 63 -7.99 -10.55 -6.12
CA SER A 63 -8.28 -9.31 -6.86
C SER A 63 -7.98 -8.05 -6.05
N THR A 64 -8.18 -8.06 -4.73
CA THR A 64 -7.80 -6.94 -3.85
C THR A 64 -6.30 -6.74 -3.82
N VAL A 65 -5.52 -7.81 -3.65
CA VAL A 65 -4.05 -7.77 -3.67
C VAL A 65 -3.56 -7.21 -5.00
N ASP A 66 -4.06 -7.73 -6.12
CA ASP A 66 -3.65 -7.29 -7.46
C ASP A 66 -3.91 -5.78 -7.68
N ASN A 67 -5.08 -5.30 -7.26
CA ASN A 67 -5.44 -3.89 -7.44
C ASN A 67 -4.61 -2.96 -6.54
N VAL A 68 -4.43 -3.30 -5.26
CA VAL A 68 -3.62 -2.50 -4.33
C VAL A 68 -2.15 -2.47 -4.78
N GLN A 69 -1.60 -3.62 -5.17
CA GLN A 69 -0.23 -3.70 -5.70
C GLN A 69 -0.09 -2.86 -6.96
N ARG A 70 -0.99 -3.02 -7.94
CA ARG A 70 -0.94 -2.25 -9.19
C ARG A 70 -0.98 -0.75 -8.92
N MET A 71 -1.92 -0.27 -8.09
CA MET A 71 -2.06 1.16 -7.81
C MET A 71 -0.80 1.74 -7.14
N ILE A 72 -0.24 1.04 -6.15
CA ILE A 72 0.94 1.53 -5.41
C ILE A 72 2.19 1.43 -6.28
N ILE A 73 2.45 0.27 -6.89
CA ILE A 73 3.69 0.00 -7.64
C ILE A 73 3.76 0.84 -8.91
N GLU A 74 2.68 0.94 -9.70
CA GLU A 74 2.68 1.81 -10.88
C GLU A 74 2.81 3.29 -10.50
N GLY A 75 2.36 3.70 -9.31
CA GLY A 75 2.51 5.06 -8.79
C GLY A 75 3.95 5.46 -8.49
N ILE A 76 4.83 4.48 -8.15
CA ILE A 76 6.24 4.71 -7.80
C ILE A 76 7.23 4.17 -8.84
N ARG A 77 6.74 3.70 -9.99
CA ARG A 77 7.57 3.18 -11.09
C ARG A 77 8.35 4.31 -11.78
N VAL A 78 9.65 4.10 -11.97
CA VAL A 78 10.52 5.00 -12.76
C VAL A 78 10.10 4.96 -14.23
N ARG A 79 10.04 6.14 -14.88
CA ARG A 79 9.64 6.30 -16.28
C ARG A 79 10.84 6.63 -17.17
#